data_AF-A0A084GQH9-F1
#
_entry.id   AF-A0A084GQH9-F1
#
_cell.length_a   1.000
_cell.length_b   1.000
_cell.length_c   1.000
_cell.angle_alpha   90.00
_cell.angle_beta   90.00
_cell.angle_gamma   90.00
#
_symmetry.space_group_name_H-M   'P 1'
#
loop_
_entity.id
_entity.type
_entity.pdbx_description
1 polymer ?
#
loop_
_entity_poly.entity_id
_entity_poly.type
_entity_poly.pdbx_seq_one_letter_code
_entity_poly.pdbx_strand_id
1 'polypeptide(L)' 'MLQNIGVPGLILIVIIALIVFGPSKLPEIGRSFGVTLREFKKGTKDLMSEEEPKKAKTEETAAVQRES' A
#
# COMPACT_ATOMS: atom_id res chain seq x y z
N MET A 1 28.83 5.60 -18.09
CA MET A 1 27.98 6.05 -19.22
C MET A 1 26.49 5.86 -18.95
N LEU A 2 26.02 4.70 -18.45
CA LEU A 2 24.58 4.45 -18.21
C LEU A 2 24.00 5.11 -16.94
N GLN A 3 24.82 5.39 -15.92
CA GLN A 3 24.36 6.03 -14.67
C GLN A 3 24.00 7.52 -14.81
N ASN A 4 24.32 8.16 -15.95
CA ASN A 4 23.86 9.52 -16.25
C ASN A 4 22.43 9.54 -16.82
N ILE A 5 21.86 8.37 -17.12
CA ILE A 5 20.49 8.22 -17.61
C ILE A 5 19.55 7.99 -16.40
N GLY A 6 19.62 8.88 -15.41
CA GLY A 6 18.83 8.79 -14.19
C GLY A 6 17.33 9.00 -14.44
N VAL A 7 16.69 9.80 -13.59
CA VAL A 7 15.26 10.14 -13.72
C VAL A 7 14.83 10.53 -15.16
N PRO A 8 15.64 11.25 -15.97
CA PRO A 8 15.28 11.57 -17.35
C PRO A 8 15.06 10.34 -18.27
N GLY A 9 15.83 9.27 -18.11
CA GLY A 9 15.66 8.04 -18.89
C GLY A 9 14.38 7.30 -18.55
N LEU A 10 14.07 7.26 -17.25
CA LEU A 10 12.83 6.64 -16.77
C LEU A 10 11.61 7.39 -17.31
N ILE A 11 11.64 8.72 -17.35
CA ILE A 11 10.57 9.54 -17.94
C ILE A 11 10.36 9.20 -19.41
N LEU A 12 11.44 9.04 -20.20
CA LEU A 12 11.33 8.67 -21.61
C LEU A 12 10.64 7.30 -21.80
N ILE A 13 11.01 6.32 -20.98
CA ILE A 13 10.39 4.99 -21.01
C ILE A 13 8.91 5.09 -20.63
N VAL A 14 8.57 5.87 -19.59
CA VAL A 14 7.18 6.09 -19.18
C VAL A 14 6.39 6.74 -20.31
N ILE A 15 6.92 7.75 -21.00
CA ILE A 15 6.23 8.39 -22.14
C ILE A 15 5.92 7.37 -23.24
N ILE A 16 6.88 6.51 -23.61
CA ILE A 16 6.65 5.46 -24.62
C ILE A 16 5.58 4.48 -24.14
N ALA A 17 5.67 4.03 -22.88
CA ALA A 17 4.65 3.15 -22.29
C ALA A 17 3.27 3.81 -22.25
N LEU A 18 3.20 5.12 -21.99
CA LEU A 18 1.97 5.89 -21.99
C LEU A 18 1.37 6.07 -23.38
N ILE A 19 2.17 6.09 -24.45
CA ILE A 19 1.66 6.13 -25.82
C ILE A 19 1.04 4.77 -26.18
N VAL A 20 1.67 3.67 -25.78
CA VAL A 20 1.18 2.30 -26.08
C VAL A 20 -0.03 1.93 -25.24
N PHE A 21 0.04 2.16 -23.92
CA PHE A 21 -0.99 1.74 -22.97
C PHE A 21 -2.00 2.85 -22.63
N GLY A 22 -1.64 4.12 -22.78
CA GLY A 22 -2.46 5.27 -22.41
C GLY A 22 -2.26 5.74 -20.96
N PRO A 23 -2.35 7.06 -20.68
CA PRO A 23 -2.18 7.64 -19.34
C PRO A 23 -3.24 7.21 -18.34
N SER A 24 -4.42 6.79 -18.79
CA SER A 24 -5.48 6.32 -17.91
C SER A 24 -5.29 4.89 -17.44
N LYS A 25 -4.53 4.05 -18.18
CA LYS A 25 -4.39 2.61 -17.86
C LYS A 25 -3.46 2.33 -16.69
N LEU A 26 -2.35 3.06 -16.57
CA LEU A 26 -1.45 2.91 -15.42
C LEU A 26 -2.13 3.15 -14.06
N PRO A 27 -2.89 4.24 -13.83
CA PRO A 27 -3.59 4.45 -12.57
C PRO A 27 -4.77 3.49 -12.36
N GLU A 28 -5.44 3.06 -13.43
CA GLU A 28 -6.52 2.05 -13.37
C GLU A 28 -5.99 0.68 -12.88
N ILE A 29 -4.85 0.24 -13.44
CA ILE A 29 -4.14 -0.98 -13.01
C ILE A 29 -3.60 -0.81 -11.58
N GLY A 30 -3.01 0.35 -11.26
CA GLY A 30 -2.52 0.63 -9.91
C GLY A 30 -3.61 0.61 -8.84
N ARG A 31 -4.81 1.12 -9.15
CA ARG A 31 -5.96 1.08 -8.22
C ARG A 31 -6.45 -0.34 -7.99
N SER A 32 -6.65 -1.13 -9.05
CA SER A 32 -7.11 -2.52 -8.92
C SER A 32 -6.08 -3.38 -8.19
N PHE A 33 -4.81 -3.30 -8.58
CA PHE A 33 -3.72 -4.00 -7.91
C PHE A 33 -3.55 -3.55 -6.44
N GLY A 34 -3.69 -2.24 -6.17
CA GLY A 34 -3.60 -1.70 -4.82
C GLY A 34 -4.69 -2.21 -3.87
N VAL A 35 -5.92 -2.40 -4.37
CA VAL A 35 -7.00 -3.03 -3.60
C VAL A 35 -6.64 -4.48 -3.28
N THR A 36 -6.18 -5.25 -4.27
CA THR A 36 -5.71 -6.63 -4.06
C THR A 36 -4.58 -6.71 -3.04
N LEU A 37 -3.57 -5.85 -3.14
CA LEU A 37 -2.44 -5.81 -2.19
C LEU A 37 -2.89 -5.45 -0.78
N ARG A 38 -3.87 -4.54 -0.64
CA ARG A 38 -4.43 -4.14 0.66
C ARG A 38 -5.15 -5.32 1.32
N GLU A 39 -5.96 -6.05 0.56
CA GLU A 39 -6.68 -7.23 1.05
C GLU A 39 -5.71 -8.36 1.37
N PHE A 40 -4.73 -8.61 0.51
CA PHE A 40 -3.66 -9.58 0.73
C PHE A 40 -2.87 -9.28 1.99
N LYS A 41 -2.48 -8.01 2.21
CA LYS A 41 -1.79 -7.56 3.43
C LYS A 41 -2.65 -7.77 4.68
N LYS A 42 -3.96 -7.53 4.59
CA LYS A 42 -4.90 -7.72 5.71
C LYS A 42 -5.02 -9.22 6.05
N GLY A 43 -5.26 -10.06 5.05
CA GLY A 43 -5.34 -11.52 5.24
C GLY A 43 -4.03 -12.09 5.79
N THR A 44 -2.89 -11.71 5.21
CA THR A 44 -1.56 -12.13 5.71
C THR A 44 -1.33 -11.67 7.15
N LYS A 45 -1.72 -10.44 7.49
CA LYS A 45 -1.59 -9.93 8.87
C LYS A 45 -2.47 -10.69 9.84
N ASP A 46 -3.68 -11.05 9.46
CA ASP A 46 -4.60 -11.80 10.31
C ASP A 46 -4.06 -13.23 10.55
N LEU A 47 -3.53 -13.88 9.52
CA LEU A 47 -2.85 -15.19 9.62
C LEU A 47 -1.60 -15.13 10.49
N MET A 48 -0.75 -14.10 10.32
CA MET A 48 0.44 -13.90 11.15
C MET A 48 0.12 -13.49 12.59
N SER A 49 -1.02 -12.82 12.83
CA SER A 49 -1.43 -12.38 14.17
C SER A 49 -2.10 -13.50 14.98
N GLU A 50 -2.36 -14.67 14.40
CA GLU A 50 -2.92 -15.83 15.13
C GLU A 50 -1.85 -16.57 15.96
N GLU A 51 -0.55 -16.25 15.75
CA GLU A 51 0.57 -16.81 16.51
C GLU A 51 1.18 -15.84 17.56
N GLU A 52 0.77 -14.57 17.61
CA GLU A 52 1.23 -13.61 18.63
C GLU A 52 0.06 -12.97 19.40
N PRO A 53 0.04 -13.02 20.75
CA PRO A 53 -1.00 -12.35 21.53
C PRO A 53 -0.89 -10.84 21.31
N LYS A 54 -1.89 -10.27 20.63
CA LYS A 54 -2.04 -8.84 20.35
C LYS A 54 -1.96 -8.03 21.66
N LYS A 55 -0.78 -7.49 21.98
CA LYS A 55 -0.66 -6.29 22.81
C LYS A 55 -1.15 -5.10 21.99
N ALA A 56 -1.92 -4.25 22.66
CA ALA A 56 -2.28 -2.90 22.29
C ALA A 56 -3.25 -2.74 21.10
N LYS A 57 -4.55 -2.83 21.41
CA LYS A 57 -5.42 -1.63 21.27
C LYS A 57 -6.69 -1.77 22.12
N THR A 58 -6.52 -1.75 23.45
CA THR A 58 -7.59 -1.32 24.36
C THR A 58 -7.39 0.17 24.59
N GLU A 59 -7.83 0.96 23.61
CA GLU A 59 -8.17 2.36 23.80
C GLU A 59 -9.67 2.47 23.59
N GLU A 60 -10.43 1.86 24.51
CA GLU A 60 -11.85 2.10 24.66
C GLU A 60 -12.15 2.10 26.18
N THR A 61 -12.43 3.29 26.71
CA THR A 61 -13.49 3.48 27.72
C THR A 61 -13.27 2.83 29.10
N ALA A 62 -12.38 3.39 29.93
CA ALA A 62 -12.37 3.11 31.38
C ALA A 62 -11.84 4.26 32.27
N ALA A 63 -11.78 5.50 31.77
CA ALA A 63 -11.41 6.68 32.57
C ALA A 63 -12.64 7.43 33.16
N VAL A 64 -13.84 6.86 33.06
CA VAL A 64 -15.07 7.43 33.63
C VAL A 64 -15.76 6.31 34.41
N GLN A 65 -15.52 6.21 35.73
CA GLN A 65 -16.38 5.52 36.74
C GLN A 65 -15.68 5.12 38.06
N ARG A 66 -14.42 5.49 38.34
CA ARG A 66 -13.74 5.10 39.61
C ARG A 66 -13.22 6.24 40.48
N GLU A 67 -13.82 7.43 40.38
CA GLU A 67 -13.63 8.48 41.40
C GLU A 67 -15.00 9.01 41.84
N SER A 68 -15.89 8.08 42.19
CA SER A 68 -17.06 8.29 43.05
C SER A 68 -16.95 7.34 44.23
#